data_AF-A0A1N7L647-F1
#
_entry.id   AF-A0A1N7L647-F1
#
_cell.length_a   1.000
_cell.length_b   1.000
_cell.length_c   1.000
_cell.angle_alpha   90.00
_cell.angle_beta   90.00
_cell.angle_gamma   90.00
#
_symmetry.space_group_name_H-M   'P 1'
#
loop_
_entity.id
_entity.type
_entity.pdbx_description
1 polymer ?
#
loop_
_entity_poly.entity_id
_entity_poly.type
_entity_poly.pdbx_seq_one_letter_code
_entity_poly.pdbx_strand_id
1 'polypeptide(L)' 'MAVILHKSNIVCVSDGEKHINCTILQMSYDYAVIKYKGTKYKIPYHLIKEVVGHELLLAAD' A
#
# COMPACT_ATOMS: atom_id res chain seq x y z
N MET A 1 17.10 5.76 14.07
CA MET A 1 16.13 6.42 13.18
C MET A 1 14.74 6.30 13.80
N ALA A 2 13.99 7.39 13.94
CA ALA A 2 12.62 7.35 14.44
C ALA A 2 11.65 6.98 13.31
N VAL A 3 10.86 5.93 13.49
CA VAL A 3 9.84 5.52 12.52
C VAL A 3 8.64 6.44 12.68
N ILE A 4 8.51 7.40 11.77
CA ILE A 4 7.36 8.31 11.73
C ILE A 4 6.20 7.54 11.11
N LEU A 5 5.29 7.07 11.95
CA LEU A 5 4.01 6.52 11.52
C LEU A 5 3.16 7.67 10.95
N HIS A 6 2.97 7.67 9.63
CA HIS A 6 2.10 8.64 8.99
C HIS A 6 0.64 8.35 9.36
N LYS A 7 -0.11 9.37 9.78
CA LYS A 7 -1.57 9.26 10.03
C LYS A 7 -2.39 8.96 8.77
N SER A 8 -1.78 9.04 7.59
CA SER A 8 -2.44 8.72 6.33
C SER A 8 -2.44 7.21 6.10
N ASN A 9 -3.59 6.58 6.35
CA ASN A 9 -3.85 5.16 6.09
C ASN A 9 -4.26 4.86 4.64
N ILE A 10 -3.92 5.73 3.69
CA ILE A 10 -4.34 5.64 2.29
C ILE A 10 -3.09 5.57 1.42
N VAL A 11 -3.00 4.52 0.61
CA VAL A 11 -2.00 4.41 -0.48
C VAL A 11 -2.72 4.64 -1.81
N CYS A 12 -2.02 5.19 -2.79
CA CYS A 12 -2.55 5.33 -4.14
C CYS A 12 -1.99 4.22 -5.02
N VAL A 13 -2.86 3.37 -5.57
CA VAL A 13 -2.48 2.29 -6.48
C VAL A 13 -2.80 2.71 -7.91
N SER A 14 -1.81 2.65 -8.80
CA SER A 14 -2.00 2.86 -10.24
C SER A 14 -2.27 1.56 -10.98
N ASP A 15 -3.49 1.44 -11.50
CA ASP A 15 -3.96 0.37 -12.40
C ASP A 15 -3.96 0.93 -13.82
N GLY A 16 -2.78 1.08 -14.41
CA GLY A 16 -2.59 1.77 -15.70
C GLY A 16 -2.94 3.26 -15.58
N GLU A 17 -3.96 3.72 -16.30
CA GLU A 17 -4.41 5.13 -16.31
C GLU A 17 -5.26 5.52 -15.08
N LYS A 18 -5.62 4.56 -14.22
CA LYS A 18 -6.49 4.83 -13.06
C LYS A 18 -5.72 4.79 -11.75
N HIS A 19 -5.83 5.87 -10.99
CA HIS A 19 -5.32 5.98 -9.64
C HIS A 19 -6.43 5.64 -8.65
N ILE A 20 -6.23 4.59 -7.85
CA ILE A 20 -7.21 4.06 -6.92
C ILE A 20 -6.67 4.20 -5.50
N ASN A 21 -7.37 4.95 -4.67
CA ASN A 21 -7.05 5.11 -3.26
C ASN A 21 -7.41 3.82 -2.51
N CYS A 22 -6.42 3.19 -1.88
CA CYS A 22 -6.56 1.95 -1.13
C CYS A 22 -6.28 2.20 0.34
N THR A 23 -7.12 1.64 1.21
CA THR A 23 -6.92 1.74 2.65
C THR A 23 -5.93 0.68 3.13
N ILE A 24 -4.97 1.11 3.94
CA ILE A 24 -4.05 0.26 4.68
C ILE A 24 -4.83 -0.41 5.82
N LEU A 25 -4.85 -1.75 5.80
CA LEU A 25 -5.47 -2.59 6.83
C LEU A 25 -4.50 -2.87 7.98
N GLN A 26 -3.22 -3.07 7.68
CA GLN A 26 -2.19 -3.39 8.66
C GLN A 26 -0.89 -2.75 8.24
N MET A 27 -0.11 -2.24 9.20
CA MET A 27 1.19 -1.65 8.96
C MET A 27 2.22 -2.37 9.83
N SER A 28 3.35 -2.74 9.25
CA SER A 28 4.51 -3.35 9.90
C SER A 28 5.77 -2.62 9.45
N TYR A 29 6.90 -2.86 10.11
CA TYR A 29 8.14 -2.15 9.80
C TYR A 29 8.64 -2.39 8.37
N ASP A 30 8.44 -3.61 7.85
CA ASP A 30 8.87 -3.99 6.50
C ASP A 30 7.81 -3.75 5.42
N TYR A 31 6.53 -3.93 5.75
CA TYR A 31 5.43 -3.86 4.78
C TYR A 31 4.13 -3.32 5.39
N ALA A 32 3.25 -2.83 4.52
CA ALA A 32 1.85 -2.57 4.81
C ALA A 32 0.96 -3.50 4.02
N VAL A 33 -0.16 -3.90 4.61
CA VAL A 33 -1.22 -4.66 3.96
C VAL A 33 -2.32 -3.68 3.55
N ILE A 34 -2.70 -3.68 2.29
CA ILE A 34 -3.80 -2.87 1.76
C ILE A 34 -4.92 -3.77 1.24
N LYS A 35 -6.12 -3.20 1.13
CA LYS A 35 -7.23 -3.84 0.41
C LYS A 35 -7.40 -3.18 -0.96
N TYR A 36 -7.23 -3.95 -2.02
CA TYR A 36 -7.46 -3.51 -3.40
C TYR A 36 -8.44 -4.46 -4.09
N LYS A 37 -9.54 -3.93 -4.65
CA LYS A 37 -10.60 -4.69 -5.34
C LYS A 37 -11.11 -5.92 -4.55
N GLY A 38 -11.11 -5.87 -3.22
CA GLY A 38 -11.57 -6.97 -2.36
C GLY A 38 -10.46 -7.91 -1.89
N THR A 39 -9.30 -7.88 -2.54
CA THR A 39 -8.14 -8.72 -2.24
C THR A 39 -7.14 -7.96 -1.37
N LYS A 40 -6.41 -8.68 -0.51
CA LYS A 40 -5.36 -8.11 0.32
C LYS A 40 -4.02 -8.18 -0.42
N TYR A 41 -3.25 -7.09 -0.36
CA TYR A 41 -1.92 -7.02 -0.94
C TYR A 41 -0.93 -6.46 0.04
N LYS A 42 0.31 -6.95 0.00
CA LYS A 42 1.45 -6.43 0.75
C LYS A 42 2.19 -5.43 -0.13
N ILE A 43 2.57 -4.31 0.48
CA ILE A 43 3.37 -3.25 -0.13
C ILE A 43 4.56 -2.97 0.78
N PRO A 44 5.78 -2.88 0.25
CA PRO A 44 6.93 -2.44 1.04
C PRO A 44 6.70 -1.07 1.69
N TYR A 45 7.13 -0.90 2.95
CA TYR A 45 6.85 0.33 3.70
C TYR A 45 7.41 1.59 3.03
N HIS A 46 8.56 1.46 2.36
CA HIS A 46 9.21 2.57 1.66
C HIS A 46 8.38 3.10 0.46
N LEU A 47 7.49 2.29 -0.13
CA LEU A 47 6.68 2.66 -1.29
C LEU A 47 5.30 3.25 -0.90
N ILE A 48 4.94 3.29 0.38
CA ILE A 48 3.60 3.74 0.83
C ILE A 48 3.34 5.22 0.50
N LYS A 49 4.39 6.03 0.37
CA LYS A 49 4.26 7.45 0.00
C LYS A 49 4.22 7.68 -1.50
N GLU A 50 4.55 6.67 -2.29
CA GLU A 50 4.63 6.75 -3.74
C GLU A 50 3.36 6.17 -4.37
N VAL A 51 3.16 6.47 -5.64
CA VAL A 51 2.11 5.84 -6.44
C VAL A 51 2.57 4.42 -6.76
N VAL A 52 1.89 3.44 -6.19
CA VAL A 52 2.28 2.02 -6.32
C VAL A 52 1.60 1.44 -7.55
N GLY A 53 2.37 1.05 -8.56
CA GLY A 53 1.84 0.31 -9.71
C GLY A 53 1.19 -1.01 -9.24
N HIS A 54 0.04 -1.37 -9.81
CA HIS A 54 -0.64 -2.64 -9.50
C HIS A 54 0.27 -3.88 -9.69
N GLU A 55 1.29 -3.78 -10.55
CA GLU A 55 2.32 -4.79 -10.78
C GLU A 55 3.23 -5.05 -9.58
N LEU A 56 3.38 -4.06 -8.68
CA LEU A 56 4.19 -4.16 -7.47
C LEU A 56 3.41 -4.70 -6.27
N LEU A 57 2.11 -4.99 -6.45
CA LEU A 57 1.26 -5.54 -5.41
C LEU A 57 1.53 -7.03 -5.23
N LEU A 58 2.10 -7.40 -4.10
CA LEU A 58 2.32 -8.78 -3.72
C LEU A 58 1.04 -9.32 -3.07
N ALA A 59 0.50 -10.43 -3.57
CA ALA A 59 -0.67 -11.06 -2.96
C ALA A 59 -0.39 -11.38 -1.48
N ALA A 60 -1.27 -10.92 -0.60
CA ALA A 60 -1.22 -11.30 0.80
C ALA A 60 -2.09 -12.55 0.96
N ASP A 61 -1.44 -13.71 1.07
CA ASP A 61 -2.06 -14.95 1.54
C ASP A 61 -2.72 -14.75 2.92
#